data_AF-A0A3G9GCL7-F1
#
_entry.id   AF-A0A3G9GCL7-F1
#
_cell.length_a   1.000
_cell.length_b   1.000
_cell.length_c   1.000
_cell.angle_alpha   90.00
_cell.angle_beta   90.00
_cell.angle_gamma   90.00
#
_symmetry.space_group_name_H-M   'P 1'
#
loop_
_entity.id
_entity.type
_entity.pdbx_description
1 polymer ?
#
loop_
_entity_poly.entity_id
_entity_poly.type
_entity_poly.pdbx_seq_one_letter_code
_entity_poly.pdbx_strand_id
1 'polypeptide(L)'
;MPLELPEHFNPDLPTRWCIFDGQRLLLQNQALPTDAARHWPLANRLFIDQQQGCNLYAADLIGPAPADGEWLPLRAALMALPPEQTAGIARAAQLRQFQHTHRFCGHCASPLLQHAHDQGKCCPSCGQLYYPRLSPAMMVAVYRGRELLLARSPHFLPGVYSALAGFVEPGETVEQCVHRETLEEVGVRVKNLRYVCSQSWPFPHSLMLAFTAEYDGGDIRPQPGEIEDAGWYHIDALPTIPAQLSVAYQLICHTRDWLRRQ
;
A
#
# COMPACT_ATOMS: atom_id res chain seq x y z
N MET A 1 -7.38 15.71 -5.00
CA MET A 1 -8.57 15.30 -5.77
C MET A 1 -9.72 15.14 -4.80
N PRO A 2 -10.88 15.77 -5.02
CA PRO A 2 -12.08 15.37 -4.30
C PRO A 2 -12.37 13.90 -4.63
N LEU A 3 -12.60 13.10 -3.60
CA LEU A 3 -12.96 11.69 -3.73
C LEU A 3 -14.46 11.64 -4.05
N GLU A 4 -14.82 11.85 -5.32
CA GLU A 4 -16.15 11.49 -5.79
C GLU A 4 -16.19 9.97 -5.89
N LEU A 5 -16.81 9.32 -4.90
CA LEU A 5 -17.10 7.90 -4.95
C LEU A 5 -18.42 7.74 -5.69
N PRO A 6 -18.45 7.21 -6.92
CA PRO A 6 -19.70 6.77 -7.52
C PRO A 6 -20.17 5.59 -6.68
N GLU A 7 -21.32 5.75 -6.03
CA GLU A 7 -21.96 4.66 -5.28
C GLU A 7 -22.46 3.56 -6.23
N HIS A 8 -22.57 3.86 -7.53
CA HIS A 8 -23.16 3.00 -8.54
C HIS A 8 -22.36 2.96 -9.84
N PHE A 9 -22.30 1.77 -10.43
CA PHE A 9 -21.84 1.53 -11.79
C PHE A 9 -22.59 2.43 -12.77
N ASN A 10 -21.87 3.02 -13.73
CA ASN A 10 -22.46 3.79 -14.81
C ASN A 10 -22.58 2.91 -16.07
N PRO A 11 -23.80 2.54 -16.51
CA PRO A 11 -23.98 1.65 -17.67
C PRO A 11 -23.47 2.22 -18.99
N ASP A 12 -23.30 3.54 -19.09
CA ASP A 12 -22.88 4.21 -20.31
C ASP A 12 -21.35 4.29 -20.45
N LEU A 13 -20.59 3.88 -19.42
CA LEU A 13 -19.14 3.92 -19.42
C LEU A 13 -18.52 2.54 -19.74
N PRO A 14 -17.41 2.51 -20.49
CA PRO A 14 -16.66 1.28 -20.73
C PRO A 14 -16.15 0.66 -19.43
N THR A 15 -15.92 -0.65 -19.43
CA THR A 15 -15.42 -1.37 -18.26
C THR A 15 -13.96 -1.77 -18.40
N ARG A 16 -13.19 -1.61 -17.32
CA ARG A 16 -11.88 -2.24 -17.11
C ARG A 16 -11.97 -3.26 -15.99
N TRP A 17 -11.22 -4.34 -16.13
CA TRP A 17 -11.24 -5.46 -15.19
C TRP A 17 -9.87 -5.71 -14.56
N CYS A 18 -9.80 -5.64 -13.24
CA CYS A 18 -8.75 -6.24 -12.44
C CYS A 18 -9.04 -7.74 -12.27
N ILE A 19 -8.49 -8.58 -13.14
CA ILE A 19 -8.71 -10.02 -13.12
C ILE A 19 -7.56 -10.70 -12.42
N PHE A 20 -7.88 -11.47 -11.38
CA PHE A 20 -6.91 -12.12 -10.52
C PHE A 20 -6.91 -13.64 -10.69
N ASP A 21 -5.71 -14.20 -10.61
CA ASP A 21 -5.45 -15.62 -10.35
C ASP A 21 -4.44 -15.72 -9.21
N GLY A 22 -4.93 -16.07 -8.02
CA GLY A 22 -4.16 -15.99 -6.78
C GLY A 22 -3.75 -14.55 -6.45
N GLN A 23 -2.44 -14.27 -6.51
CA GLN A 23 -1.84 -12.94 -6.29
C GLN A 23 -1.38 -12.27 -7.60
N ARG A 24 -1.68 -12.87 -8.75
CA ARG A 24 -1.31 -12.35 -10.07
C ARG A 24 -2.48 -11.59 -10.67
N LEU A 25 -2.17 -10.49 -11.34
CA LEU A 25 -3.08 -9.66 -12.12
C LEU A 25 -2.84 -9.92 -13.61
N LEU A 26 -3.91 -10.11 -14.37
CA LEU A 26 -3.84 -10.24 -15.81
C LEU A 26 -3.72 -8.88 -16.48
N LEU A 27 -2.76 -8.76 -17.40
CA LEU A 27 -2.67 -7.68 -18.38
C LEU A 27 -2.87 -8.23 -19.80
N GLN A 28 -3.53 -7.45 -20.65
CA GLN A 28 -3.62 -7.68 -22.09
C GLN A 28 -3.02 -6.47 -22.81
N ASN A 29 -2.00 -6.70 -23.64
CA ASN A 29 -1.28 -5.62 -24.35
C ASN A 29 -0.83 -4.48 -23.41
N GLN A 30 -0.27 -4.84 -22.25
CA GLN A 30 0.19 -3.91 -21.21
C GLN A 30 -0.92 -3.03 -20.59
N ALA A 31 -2.19 -3.44 -20.70
CA ALA A 31 -3.34 -2.75 -20.11
C ALA A 31 -4.25 -3.72 -19.35
N LEU A 32 -5.15 -3.18 -18.53
CA LEU A 32 -6.23 -3.98 -17.92
C LEU A 32 -7.21 -4.47 -19.01
N PRO A 33 -7.68 -5.72 -18.94
CA PRO A 33 -8.74 -6.24 -19.81
C PRO A 33 -9.97 -5.33 -19.83
N THR A 34 -10.60 -5.22 -20.99
CA THR A 34 -11.78 -4.38 -21.22
C THR A 34 -13.09 -5.19 -21.20
N ASP A 35 -14.19 -4.65 -21.75
CA ASP A 35 -15.53 -5.26 -21.73
C ASP A 35 -15.60 -6.69 -22.24
N ALA A 36 -14.70 -7.13 -23.13
CA ALA A 36 -14.66 -8.50 -23.63
C ALA A 36 -14.55 -9.52 -22.48
N ALA A 37 -13.85 -9.17 -21.40
CA ALA A 37 -13.62 -10.04 -20.26
C ALA A 37 -14.90 -10.34 -19.45
N ARG A 38 -15.99 -9.58 -19.62
CA ARG A 38 -17.27 -9.83 -18.93
C ARG A 38 -17.85 -11.23 -19.22
N HIS A 39 -17.50 -11.80 -20.38
CA HIS A 39 -17.95 -13.11 -20.83
C HIS A 39 -17.03 -14.25 -20.38
N TRP A 40 -15.93 -13.95 -19.71
CA TRP A 40 -15.03 -14.96 -19.18
C TRP A 40 -15.63 -15.63 -17.93
N PRO A 41 -15.18 -16.85 -17.61
CA PRO A 41 -15.59 -17.55 -16.39
C PRO A 41 -15.01 -16.83 -15.16
N LEU A 42 -15.76 -15.86 -14.63
CA LEU A 42 -15.34 -15.00 -13.53
C LEU A 42 -16.20 -15.21 -12.28
N ALA A 43 -15.57 -15.35 -11.12
CA ALA A 43 -16.19 -15.34 -9.78
C ALA A 43 -15.93 -14.04 -9.02
N ASN A 44 -16.65 -13.85 -7.91
CA ASN A 44 -16.45 -12.75 -6.95
C ASN A 44 -16.34 -11.38 -7.61
N ARG A 45 -17.23 -11.12 -8.59
CA ARG A 45 -17.26 -9.87 -9.32
C ARG A 45 -17.61 -8.72 -8.36
N LEU A 46 -16.76 -7.72 -8.31
CA LEU A 46 -16.91 -6.57 -7.42
C LEU A 46 -16.72 -5.27 -8.19
N PHE A 47 -17.70 -4.37 -8.11
CA PHE A 47 -17.49 -2.98 -8.55
C PHE A 47 -16.57 -2.27 -7.56
N ILE A 48 -15.50 -1.65 -8.08
CA ILE A 48 -14.47 -1.01 -7.27
C ILE A 48 -14.68 0.49 -7.23
N ASP A 49 -14.77 1.11 -8.40
CA ASP A 49 -14.84 2.55 -8.56
C ASP A 49 -15.14 2.94 -10.02
N GLN A 50 -15.34 4.22 -10.28
CA GLN A 50 -15.26 4.81 -11.61
C GLN A 50 -13.98 5.64 -11.70
N GLN A 51 -13.09 5.31 -12.64
CA GLN A 51 -11.83 6.01 -12.82
C GLN A 51 -11.63 6.37 -14.29
N GLN A 52 -11.30 7.64 -14.55
CA GLN A 52 -10.99 8.14 -15.90
C GLN A 52 -12.08 7.84 -16.94
N GLY A 53 -13.35 7.95 -16.55
CA GLY A 53 -14.48 7.64 -17.45
C GLY A 53 -14.65 6.15 -17.75
N CYS A 54 -14.07 5.24 -16.95
CA CYS A 54 -14.30 3.80 -17.02
C CYS A 54 -14.85 3.28 -15.70
N ASN A 55 -15.72 2.28 -15.75
CA ASN A 55 -16.01 1.45 -14.59
C ASN A 55 -14.83 0.52 -14.32
N LEU A 56 -14.43 0.37 -13.05
CA LEU A 56 -13.41 -0.57 -12.63
C LEU A 56 -14.05 -1.71 -11.83
N TYR A 57 -13.85 -2.94 -12.28
CA TYR A 57 -14.27 -4.14 -11.57
C TYR A 57 -13.08 -4.99 -11.13
N ALA A 58 -13.24 -5.74 -10.06
CA ALA A 58 -12.37 -6.84 -9.68
C ALA A 58 -13.09 -8.17 -9.88
N ALA A 59 -12.37 -9.21 -10.26
CA ALA A 59 -12.90 -10.56 -10.34
C ALA A 59 -11.81 -11.63 -10.22
N ASP A 60 -12.23 -12.83 -9.86
CA ASP A 60 -11.43 -14.05 -9.89
C ASP A 60 -11.64 -14.80 -11.19
N LEU A 61 -10.57 -15.20 -11.87
CA LEU A 61 -10.69 -16.13 -12.97
C LEU A 61 -10.99 -17.55 -12.44
N ILE A 62 -11.95 -18.22 -13.07
CA ILE A 62 -12.26 -19.64 -12.84
C ILE A 62 -11.88 -20.42 -14.10
N GLY A 63 -11.00 -21.41 -13.97
CA GLY A 63 -10.58 -22.25 -15.09
C GLY A 63 -9.28 -21.77 -15.74
N PRO A 64 -9.02 -22.16 -16.99
CA PRO A 64 -7.73 -21.91 -17.61
C PRO A 64 -7.51 -20.41 -17.89
N ALA A 65 -6.28 -19.96 -17.67
CA ALA A 65 -5.81 -18.64 -18.05
C ALA A 65 -6.02 -18.38 -19.56
N PRO A 66 -6.42 -17.16 -19.97
CA PRO A 66 -6.44 -16.78 -21.38
C PRO A 66 -5.03 -16.91 -21.98
N ALA A 67 -4.93 -17.39 -23.22
CA ALA A 67 -3.64 -17.59 -23.89
C ALA A 67 -2.97 -16.27 -24.30
N ASP A 68 -3.76 -15.19 -24.41
CA ASP A 68 -3.41 -13.88 -24.95
C ASP A 68 -3.13 -12.81 -23.88
N GLY A 69 -2.79 -13.22 -22.65
CA GLY A 69 -2.54 -12.29 -21.55
C GLY A 69 -1.31 -12.63 -20.71
N GLU A 70 -0.71 -11.58 -20.15
CA GLU A 70 0.45 -11.65 -19.27
C GLU A 70 -0.02 -11.63 -17.80
N TRP A 71 0.47 -12.57 -16.99
CA TRP A 71 0.15 -12.64 -15.56
C TRP A 71 1.29 -12.10 -14.73
N LEU A 72 1.10 -10.94 -14.13
CA LEU A 72 2.11 -10.28 -13.32
C LEU A 72 1.76 -10.35 -11.83
N PRO A 73 2.75 -10.56 -10.93
CA PRO A 73 2.55 -10.27 -9.52
C PRO A 73 2.07 -8.82 -9.34
N LEU A 74 1.18 -8.57 -8.38
CA LEU A 74 0.54 -7.25 -8.21
C LEU A 74 1.54 -6.08 -8.19
N ARG A 75 2.70 -6.23 -7.52
CA ARG A 75 3.74 -5.18 -7.48
C ARG A 75 4.29 -4.86 -8.87
N ALA A 76 4.58 -5.88 -9.67
CA ALA A 76 5.07 -5.71 -11.03
C ALA A 76 3.99 -5.05 -11.92
N ALA A 77 2.72 -5.47 -11.77
CA ALA A 77 1.62 -4.87 -12.51
C ALA A 77 1.42 -3.38 -12.18
N LEU A 78 1.51 -2.99 -10.90
CA LEU A 78 1.44 -1.58 -10.48
C LEU A 78 2.58 -0.72 -11.02
N MET A 79 3.74 -1.33 -11.31
CA MET A 79 4.87 -0.64 -11.95
C MET A 79 4.75 -0.56 -13.47
N ALA A 80 4.05 -1.53 -14.09
CA ALA A 80 3.84 -1.58 -15.53
C ALA A 80 2.68 -0.70 -16.01
N LEU A 81 1.71 -0.41 -15.13
CA LEU A 81 0.51 0.34 -15.46
C LEU A 81 0.62 1.84 -15.11
N PRO A 82 -0.22 2.69 -15.75
CA PRO A 82 -0.20 4.13 -15.50
C PRO A 82 -0.46 4.50 -14.02
N PRO A 83 0.28 5.47 -13.43
CA PRO A 83 0.19 5.84 -12.01
C PRO A 83 -1.23 6.16 -11.52
N GLU A 84 -2.04 6.82 -12.35
CA GLU A 84 -3.45 7.10 -12.11
C GLU A 84 -4.34 5.88 -11.78
N GLN A 85 -3.99 4.69 -12.27
CA GLN A 85 -4.78 3.47 -12.09
C GLN A 85 -4.35 2.71 -10.83
N THR A 86 -3.17 3.01 -10.30
CA THR A 86 -2.57 2.25 -9.19
C THR A 86 -3.45 2.23 -7.95
N ALA A 87 -4.11 3.34 -7.61
CA ALA A 87 -5.02 3.42 -6.47
C ALA A 87 -6.25 2.51 -6.64
N GLY A 88 -6.87 2.50 -7.84
CA GLY A 88 -8.00 1.61 -8.14
C GLY A 88 -7.62 0.14 -8.10
N ILE A 89 -6.46 -0.21 -8.65
CA ILE A 89 -5.93 -1.59 -8.65
C ILE A 89 -5.57 -2.04 -7.23
N ALA A 90 -4.95 -1.17 -6.43
CA ALA A 90 -4.64 -1.45 -5.03
C ALA A 90 -5.93 -1.68 -4.22
N ARG A 91 -6.96 -0.86 -4.42
CA ARG A 91 -8.28 -1.04 -3.81
C ARG A 91 -8.92 -2.36 -4.23
N ALA A 92 -8.87 -2.69 -5.52
CA ALA A 92 -9.36 -3.97 -6.06
C ALA A 92 -8.72 -5.17 -5.36
N ALA A 93 -7.40 -5.18 -5.23
CA ALA A 93 -6.67 -6.26 -4.57
C ALA A 93 -7.04 -6.39 -3.08
N GLN A 94 -7.12 -5.28 -2.35
CA GLN A 94 -7.44 -5.29 -0.90
C GLN A 94 -8.89 -5.72 -0.63
N LEU A 95 -9.87 -5.18 -1.38
CA LEU A 95 -11.27 -5.55 -1.21
C LEU A 95 -11.52 -7.02 -1.60
N ARG A 96 -10.90 -7.48 -2.68
CA ARG A 96 -10.91 -8.90 -3.04
C ARG A 96 -10.35 -9.76 -1.91
N GLN A 97 -9.18 -9.40 -1.38
CA GLN A 97 -8.57 -10.15 -0.27
C GLN A 97 -9.48 -10.18 0.97
N PHE A 98 -10.15 -9.08 1.28
CA PHE A 98 -11.15 -9.03 2.36
C PHE A 98 -12.30 -10.01 2.10
N GLN A 99 -12.86 -10.04 0.89
CA GLN A 99 -13.94 -10.96 0.52
C GLN A 99 -13.54 -12.44 0.71
N HIS A 100 -12.32 -12.81 0.33
CA HIS A 100 -11.77 -14.16 0.49
C HIS A 100 -11.52 -14.54 1.95
N THR A 101 -10.99 -13.63 2.75
CA THR A 101 -10.60 -13.89 4.15
C THR A 101 -11.76 -13.82 5.13
N HIS A 102 -12.87 -13.17 4.76
CA HIS A 102 -14.04 -12.99 5.62
C HIS A 102 -15.25 -13.73 5.05
N ARG A 103 -15.11 -15.03 4.74
CA ARG A 103 -16.24 -15.87 4.28
C ARG A 103 -17.13 -16.33 5.44
N PHE A 104 -16.55 -16.52 6.61
CA PHE A 104 -17.22 -16.97 7.82
C PHE A 104 -16.91 -16.03 8.98
N CYS A 105 -17.82 -15.96 9.94
CA CYS A 105 -17.71 -15.13 11.13
C CYS A 105 -16.59 -15.67 12.03
N GLY A 106 -15.60 -14.83 12.35
CA GLY A 106 -14.52 -15.20 13.27
C GLY A 106 -14.98 -15.44 14.71
N HIS A 107 -16.21 -15.05 15.06
CA HIS A 107 -16.78 -15.26 16.39
C HIS A 107 -17.61 -16.55 16.50
N CYS A 108 -18.54 -16.81 15.56
CA CYS A 108 -19.49 -17.92 15.66
C CYS A 108 -19.48 -18.89 14.46
N ALA A 109 -18.52 -18.75 13.54
CA ALA A 109 -18.35 -19.58 12.34
C ALA A 109 -19.51 -19.56 11.30
N SER A 110 -20.58 -18.79 11.53
CA SER A 110 -21.67 -18.64 10.54
C SER A 110 -21.18 -17.95 9.26
N PRO A 111 -21.70 -18.30 8.06
CA PRO A 111 -21.40 -17.59 6.82
C PRO A 111 -21.70 -16.09 6.94
N LEU A 112 -20.79 -15.25 6.45
CA LEU A 112 -20.97 -13.81 6.43
C LEU A 112 -21.73 -13.36 5.18
N LEU A 113 -22.57 -12.33 5.32
CA LEU A 113 -23.28 -11.68 4.23
C LEU A 113 -22.62 -10.33 3.90
N GLN A 114 -22.77 -9.87 2.66
CA GLN A 114 -22.35 -8.52 2.27
C GLN A 114 -23.19 -7.49 3.03
N HIS A 115 -22.54 -6.45 3.56
CA HIS A 115 -23.24 -5.34 4.19
C HIS A 115 -23.95 -4.49 3.13
N ALA A 116 -25.14 -3.96 3.46
CA ALA A 116 -26.01 -3.33 2.45
C ALA A 116 -25.51 -1.96 1.96
N HIS A 117 -24.71 -1.26 2.77
CA HIS A 117 -24.36 0.14 2.55
C HIS A 117 -22.86 0.39 2.36
N ASP A 118 -22.03 -0.64 2.52
CA ASP A 118 -20.58 -0.52 2.39
C ASP A 118 -19.94 -1.84 1.94
N GLN A 119 -18.61 -1.80 1.82
CA GLN A 119 -17.79 -2.94 1.39
C GLN A 119 -17.49 -3.94 2.53
N GLY A 120 -18.12 -3.77 3.70
CA GLY A 120 -18.02 -4.64 4.85
C GLY A 120 -18.92 -5.87 4.75
N LYS A 121 -18.90 -6.68 5.81
CA LYS A 121 -19.70 -7.89 5.96
C LYS A 121 -20.37 -7.94 7.31
N CYS A 122 -21.56 -8.55 7.37
CA CYS A 122 -22.31 -8.76 8.60
C CYS A 122 -22.57 -10.25 8.86
N CYS A 123 -22.54 -10.64 10.13
CA CYS A 123 -22.94 -11.98 10.55
C CYS A 123 -24.44 -12.00 10.87
N PRO A 124 -25.27 -12.78 10.15
CA PRO A 124 -26.71 -12.84 10.43
C PRO A 124 -27.04 -13.57 11.74
N SER A 125 -26.11 -14.36 12.28
CA SER A 125 -26.32 -15.13 13.51
C SER A 125 -26.02 -14.32 14.78
N CYS A 126 -24.94 -13.54 14.79
CA CYS A 126 -24.49 -12.83 16.00
C CYS A 126 -24.36 -11.31 15.85
N GLY A 127 -24.70 -10.75 14.69
CA GLY A 127 -24.71 -9.31 14.44
C GLY A 127 -23.33 -8.65 14.30
N GLN A 128 -22.24 -9.41 14.35
CA GLN A 128 -20.88 -8.87 14.20
C GLN A 128 -20.66 -8.25 12.82
N LEU A 129 -19.96 -7.12 12.80
CA LEU A 129 -19.59 -6.40 11.58
C LEU A 129 -18.09 -6.54 11.34
N TYR A 130 -17.72 -6.67 10.07
CA TYR A 130 -16.36 -6.80 9.61
C TYR A 130 -16.12 -5.80 8.49
N TYR A 131 -14.99 -5.10 8.53
CA TYR A 131 -14.61 -4.12 7.52
C TYR A 131 -13.26 -4.50 6.88
N PRO A 132 -12.99 -4.06 5.64
CA PRO A 132 -11.67 -4.19 5.04
C PRO A 132 -10.59 -3.65 5.98
N ARG A 133 -9.61 -4.49 6.29
CA ARG A 133 -8.53 -4.14 7.23
C ARG A 133 -7.55 -3.19 6.55
N LEU A 134 -7.21 -2.10 7.24
CA LEU A 134 -6.04 -1.28 6.95
C LEU A 134 -5.16 -1.26 8.20
N SER A 135 -3.89 -1.59 8.04
CA SER A 135 -2.89 -1.56 9.12
C SER A 135 -2.12 -0.23 9.05
N PRO A 136 -2.29 0.69 10.01
CA PRO A 136 -1.52 1.93 10.02
C PRO A 136 -0.03 1.61 10.20
N ALA A 137 0.81 2.26 9.40
CA ALA A 137 2.24 2.18 9.50
C ALA A 137 2.82 3.58 9.30
N MET A 138 3.84 3.94 10.08
CA MET A 138 4.55 5.20 9.90
C MET A 138 5.75 4.98 8.97
N MET A 139 6.17 6.06 8.32
CA MET A 139 7.48 6.14 7.68
C MET A 139 8.11 7.48 8.01
N VAL A 140 9.39 7.52 8.35
CA VAL A 140 10.05 8.77 8.78
C VAL A 140 11.41 8.97 8.11
N ALA A 141 11.57 10.13 7.45
CA ALA A 141 12.86 10.62 7.01
C ALA A 141 13.47 11.49 8.11
N VAL A 142 14.45 10.92 8.82
CA VAL A 142 15.18 11.62 9.88
C VAL A 142 16.34 12.41 9.28
N TYR A 143 16.44 13.70 9.58
CA TYR A 143 17.50 14.57 9.08
C TYR A 143 18.37 15.16 10.20
N ARG A 144 19.62 15.45 9.87
CA ARG A 144 20.57 16.20 10.70
C ARG A 144 21.44 17.09 9.82
N GLY A 145 21.26 18.40 9.91
CA GLY A 145 21.92 19.33 8.99
C GLY A 145 21.56 19.00 7.53
N ARG A 146 22.56 18.65 6.72
CA ARG A 146 22.40 18.24 5.31
C ARG A 146 22.52 16.72 5.10
N GLU A 147 22.27 15.93 6.14
CA GLU A 147 22.31 14.48 6.09
C GLU A 147 20.92 13.88 6.35
N LEU A 148 20.65 12.75 5.72
CA LEU A 148 19.50 11.88 6.01
C LEU A 148 19.99 10.57 6.61
N LEU A 149 19.30 10.09 7.64
CA LEU A 149 19.47 8.73 8.13
C LEU A 149 18.72 7.78 7.20
N LEU A 150 19.44 6.86 6.58
CA LEU A 150 18.85 5.80 5.78
C LEU A 150 19.34 4.45 6.26
N ALA A 151 18.46 3.46 6.21
CA ALA A 151 18.71 2.10 6.65
C ALA A 151 18.33 1.09 5.58
N ARG A 152 18.87 -0.13 5.65
CA ARG A 152 18.43 -1.24 4.81
C ARG A 152 18.13 -2.48 5.66
N SER A 153 17.10 -3.19 5.24
CA SER A 153 16.69 -4.46 5.82
C SER A 153 17.22 -5.64 4.97
N PRO A 154 17.44 -6.83 5.56
CA PRO A 154 18.00 -7.99 4.84
C PRO A 154 17.24 -8.44 3.58
N HIS A 155 15.97 -8.08 3.46
CA HIS A 155 15.12 -8.46 2.34
C HIS A 155 15.06 -7.40 1.21
N PHE A 156 15.77 -6.27 1.36
CA PHE A 156 15.87 -5.27 0.29
C PHE A 156 16.80 -5.75 -0.82
N LEU A 157 16.65 -5.14 -2.01
CA LEU A 157 17.63 -5.35 -3.08
C LEU A 157 19.01 -4.84 -2.63
N PRO A 158 20.11 -5.52 -3.02
CA PRO A 158 21.45 -5.11 -2.63
C PRO A 158 21.72 -3.62 -2.93
N GLY A 159 22.20 -2.89 -1.92
CA GLY A 159 22.55 -1.48 -2.04
C GLY A 159 21.39 -0.48 -1.95
N VAL A 160 20.13 -0.94 -1.80
CA VAL A 160 18.97 -0.06 -1.61
C VAL A 160 18.80 0.30 -0.14
N TYR A 161 18.78 1.60 0.16
CA TYR A 161 18.49 2.15 1.49
C TYR A 161 17.23 2.99 1.49
N SER A 162 16.45 2.92 2.55
CA SER A 162 15.17 3.61 2.71
C SER A 162 15.14 4.47 3.97
N ALA A 163 14.14 5.35 4.05
CA ALA A 163 13.63 5.87 5.30
C ALA A 163 13.09 4.74 6.20
N LEU A 164 13.07 4.97 7.51
CA LEU A 164 12.60 4.02 8.53
C LEU A 164 11.08 3.89 8.50
N ALA A 165 10.55 2.71 8.78
CA ALA A 165 9.11 2.48 8.74
C ALA A 165 8.70 1.33 9.64
N GLY A 166 7.59 1.48 10.35
CA GLY A 166 7.10 0.48 11.29
C GLY A 166 5.59 0.55 11.49
N PHE A 167 5.02 -0.52 12.05
CA PHE A 167 3.58 -0.60 12.27
C PHE A 167 3.19 0.10 13.56
N VAL A 168 2.03 0.79 13.53
CA VAL A 168 1.46 1.39 14.73
C VAL A 168 0.87 0.29 15.61
N GLU A 169 1.23 0.29 16.89
CA GLU A 169 0.75 -0.71 17.84
C GLU A 169 -0.59 -0.32 18.53
N PRO A 170 -1.34 -1.30 19.07
CA PRO A 170 -2.55 -1.01 19.82
C PRO A 170 -2.31 -0.06 21.00
N GLY A 171 -3.07 1.04 21.04
CA GLY A 171 -2.95 2.06 22.09
C GLY A 171 -1.90 3.15 21.82
N GLU A 172 -1.24 3.08 20.66
CA GLU A 172 -0.19 4.02 20.26
C GLU A 172 -0.72 5.10 19.29
N THR A 173 -0.28 6.35 19.44
CA THR A 173 -0.43 7.36 18.39
C THR A 173 0.61 7.17 17.29
N VAL A 174 0.38 7.72 16.11
CA VAL A 174 1.35 7.58 15.00
C VAL A 174 2.68 8.25 15.35
N GLU A 175 2.65 9.35 16.10
CA GLU A 175 3.84 10.04 16.59
C GLU A 175 4.61 9.19 17.61
N GLN A 176 3.92 8.51 18.52
CA GLN A 176 4.55 7.58 19.45
C GLN A 176 5.25 6.44 18.70
N CYS A 177 4.60 5.91 17.66
CA CYS A 177 5.19 4.90 16.77
C CYS A 177 6.48 5.40 16.11
N VAL A 178 6.49 6.64 15.59
CA VAL A 178 7.72 7.26 15.04
C VAL A 178 8.85 7.27 16.07
N HIS A 179 8.57 7.66 17.31
CA HIS A 179 9.58 7.68 18.38
C HIS A 179 10.05 6.28 18.79
N ARG A 180 9.13 5.31 18.88
CA ARG A 180 9.45 3.93 19.27
C ARG A 180 10.32 3.26 18.21
N GLU A 181 9.87 3.21 16.97
CA GLU A 181 10.56 2.53 15.86
C GLU A 181 11.93 3.16 15.57
N THR A 182 12.07 4.50 15.60
CA THR A 182 13.39 5.13 15.42
C THR A 182 14.40 4.76 16.52
N LEU A 183 13.89 4.53 17.74
CA LEU A 183 14.70 4.09 18.86
C LEU A 183 15.00 2.58 18.80
N GLU A 184 14.02 1.76 18.46
CA GLU A 184 14.12 0.29 18.36
C GLU A 184 15.04 -0.13 17.20
N GLU A 185 14.73 0.32 15.98
CA GLU A 185 15.38 -0.14 14.76
C GLU A 185 16.83 0.33 14.64
N VAL A 186 17.13 1.56 15.09
CA VAL A 186 18.41 2.22 14.84
C VAL A 186 18.97 3.01 16.02
N GLY A 187 18.33 3.03 17.18
CA GLY A 187 18.89 3.65 18.40
C GLY A 187 18.88 5.18 18.42
N VAL A 188 18.16 5.86 17.53
CA VAL A 188 18.14 7.33 17.44
C VAL A 188 16.86 7.92 18.02
N ARG A 189 16.99 9.07 18.69
CA ARG A 189 15.87 9.90 19.12
C ARG A 189 15.63 11.03 18.14
N VAL A 190 14.37 11.40 17.97
CA VAL A 190 13.91 12.42 17.03
C VAL A 190 13.03 13.46 17.71
N LYS A 191 12.90 14.63 17.09
CA LYS A 191 12.02 15.74 17.48
C LYS A 191 11.47 16.45 16.25
N ASN A 192 10.61 17.46 16.46
CA ASN A 192 10.09 18.32 15.39
C ASN A 192 9.42 17.53 14.25
N LEU A 193 8.62 16.51 14.60
CA LEU A 193 7.90 15.68 13.64
C LEU A 193 6.97 16.53 12.77
N ARG A 194 6.96 16.29 11.46
CA ARG A 194 6.06 16.93 10.51
C ARG A 194 5.48 15.90 9.57
N TYR A 195 4.16 15.81 9.52
CA TYR A 195 3.45 15.01 8.53
C TYR A 195 3.68 15.57 7.11
N VAL A 196 3.90 14.69 6.14
CA VAL A 196 4.13 15.03 4.73
C VAL A 196 2.98 14.55 3.85
N CYS A 197 2.71 13.25 3.87
CA CYS A 197 1.71 12.62 3.02
C CYS A 197 1.33 11.23 3.54
N SER A 198 0.38 10.59 2.86
CA SER A 198 0.03 9.20 3.10
C SER A 198 -0.13 8.43 1.79
N GLN A 199 0.06 7.11 1.86
CA GLN A 199 -0.11 6.21 0.71
C GLN A 199 -0.75 4.89 1.18
N SER A 200 -1.81 4.45 0.50
CA SER A 200 -2.31 3.08 0.66
C SER A 200 -1.33 2.12 -0.01
N TRP A 201 -0.89 1.09 0.71
CA TRP A 201 0.09 0.13 0.27
C TRP A 201 -0.49 -1.29 0.31
N PRO A 202 -0.85 -1.91 -0.83
CA PRO A 202 -1.60 -3.17 -0.90
C PRO A 202 -0.74 -4.43 -0.63
N PHE A 203 0.31 -4.30 0.18
CA PHE A 203 1.26 -5.38 0.49
C PHE A 203 1.49 -5.50 2.00
N PRO A 204 0.57 -6.13 2.76
CA PRO A 204 -0.72 -6.69 2.30
C PRO A 204 -1.89 -5.70 2.34
N HIS A 205 -1.88 -4.71 3.25
CA HIS A 205 -2.98 -3.74 3.43
C HIS A 205 -2.58 -2.60 4.39
N SER A 206 -1.41 -2.00 4.16
CA SER A 206 -0.92 -0.93 5.04
C SER A 206 -1.42 0.45 4.61
N LEU A 207 -1.66 1.33 5.57
CA LEU A 207 -1.78 2.77 5.34
C LEU A 207 -0.49 3.43 5.83
N MET A 208 0.38 3.77 4.89
CA MET A 208 1.66 4.42 5.19
C MET A 208 1.43 5.91 5.46
N LEU A 209 1.92 6.38 6.60
CA LEU A 209 1.84 7.77 7.06
C LEU A 209 3.26 8.34 7.14
N ALA A 210 3.60 9.24 6.23
CA ALA A 210 4.97 9.71 6.04
C ALA A 210 5.25 11.00 6.81
N PHE A 211 6.37 11.02 7.52
CA PHE A 211 6.85 12.13 8.34
C PHE A 211 8.28 12.52 7.98
N THR A 212 8.62 13.78 8.22
CA THR A 212 10.01 14.18 8.47
C THR A 212 10.22 14.41 9.95
N ALA A 213 11.44 14.18 10.44
CA ALA A 213 11.80 14.45 11.82
C ALA A 213 13.26 14.91 11.92
N GLU A 214 13.54 15.76 12.89
CA GLU A 214 14.90 16.22 13.19
C GLU A 214 15.56 15.27 14.18
N TYR A 215 16.84 14.95 13.96
CA TYR A 215 17.64 14.20 14.93
C TYR A 215 17.76 14.96 16.26
N ASP A 216 17.55 14.25 17.38
CA ASP A 216 17.65 14.80 18.72
C ASP A 216 18.81 14.19 19.55
N GLY A 217 19.23 12.96 19.26
CA GLY A 217 20.33 12.31 19.96
C GLY A 217 20.40 10.80 19.76
N GLY A 218 21.45 10.16 20.29
CA GLY A 218 21.66 8.72 20.21
C GLY A 218 22.73 8.32 19.19
N ASP A 219 23.13 7.04 19.23
CA ASP A 219 24.09 6.48 18.28
C ASP A 219 23.35 5.47 17.40
N ILE A 220 23.73 5.39 16.12
CA ILE A 220 23.18 4.38 15.22
C ILE A 220 23.53 2.99 15.77
N ARG A 221 22.49 2.22 16.09
CA ARG A 221 22.57 0.84 16.59
C ARG A 221 21.51 0.01 15.88
N PRO A 222 21.86 -0.61 14.73
CA PRO A 222 20.91 -1.42 13.97
C PRO A 222 20.35 -2.58 14.80
N GLN A 223 19.03 -2.75 14.79
CA GLN A 223 18.36 -3.87 15.42
C GLN A 223 18.69 -5.18 14.68
N PRO A 224 19.28 -6.17 15.37
CA PRO A 224 19.64 -7.44 14.74
C PRO A 224 18.43 -8.14 14.13
N GLY A 225 18.55 -8.54 12.86
CA GLY A 225 17.50 -9.26 12.12
C GLY A 225 16.52 -8.36 11.35
N GLU A 226 16.43 -7.08 11.71
CA GLU A 226 15.53 -6.12 11.08
C GLU A 226 16.28 -5.11 10.21
N ILE A 227 17.34 -4.53 10.76
CA ILE A 227 18.23 -3.59 10.05
C ILE A 227 19.62 -4.22 9.94
N GLU A 228 20.08 -4.43 8.70
CA GLU A 228 21.43 -4.95 8.46
C GLU A 228 22.49 -3.85 8.35
N ASP A 229 22.07 -2.63 8.01
CA ASP A 229 22.96 -1.46 7.97
C ASP A 229 22.17 -0.15 8.01
N ALA A 230 22.75 0.88 8.64
CA ALA A 230 22.19 2.22 8.70
C ALA A 230 23.30 3.27 8.76
N GLY A 231 23.07 4.41 8.11
CA GLY A 231 24.08 5.46 8.01
C GLY A 231 23.50 6.84 7.75
N TRP A 232 24.29 7.85 8.07
CA TRP A 232 24.04 9.24 7.68
C TRP A 232 24.58 9.46 6.27
N TYR A 233 23.71 9.91 5.37
CA TYR A 233 24.06 10.17 3.97
C TYR A 233 23.81 11.64 3.63
N HIS A 234 24.82 12.30 3.09
CA HIS A 234 24.67 13.67 2.63
C HIS A 234 23.63 13.74 1.50
N ILE A 235 22.77 14.77 1.51
CA ILE A 235 21.64 14.91 0.57
C ILE A 235 22.05 14.98 -0.92
N ASP A 236 23.31 15.33 -1.19
CA ASP A 236 23.89 15.40 -2.53
C ASP A 236 24.69 14.13 -2.91
N ALA A 237 24.75 13.14 -2.01
CA ALA A 237 25.45 11.86 -2.18
C ALA A 237 24.66 10.70 -1.57
N LEU A 238 23.36 10.62 -1.87
CA LEU A 238 22.50 9.54 -1.41
C LEU A 238 22.88 8.20 -2.06
N PRO A 239 22.72 7.07 -1.35
CA PRO A 239 22.87 5.73 -1.91
C PRO A 239 21.73 5.45 -2.90
N THR A 240 21.66 4.21 -3.43
CA THR A 240 20.47 3.80 -4.18
C THR A 240 19.26 3.80 -3.24
N ILE A 241 18.17 4.43 -3.68
CA ILE A 241 16.92 4.56 -2.93
C ILE A 241 15.78 3.77 -3.61
N PRO A 242 14.62 3.55 -2.93
CA PRO A 242 13.53 2.75 -3.47
C PRO A 242 12.94 3.31 -4.77
N ALA A 243 12.12 2.51 -5.45
CA ALA A 243 11.49 2.90 -6.71
C ALA A 243 10.52 4.10 -6.56
N GLN A 244 10.37 4.89 -7.63
CA GLN A 244 9.60 6.15 -7.66
C GLN A 244 8.13 6.02 -7.24
N LEU A 245 7.53 4.84 -7.41
CA LEU A 245 6.16 4.55 -6.99
C LEU A 245 5.98 4.56 -5.45
N SER A 246 7.05 4.29 -4.69
CA SER A 246 6.98 4.14 -3.24
C SER A 246 6.93 5.49 -2.51
N VAL A 247 6.19 5.53 -1.40
CA VAL A 247 6.22 6.66 -0.46
C VAL A 247 7.63 6.94 0.08
N ALA A 248 8.47 5.92 0.23
CA ALA A 248 9.87 6.08 0.63
C ALA A 248 10.66 6.97 -0.34
N TYR A 249 10.58 6.70 -1.64
CA TYR A 249 11.22 7.54 -2.66
C TYR A 249 10.70 8.98 -2.61
N GLN A 250 9.38 9.14 -2.53
CA GLN A 250 8.73 10.45 -2.50
C GLN A 250 9.16 11.25 -1.27
N LEU A 251 9.19 10.61 -0.10
CA LEU A 251 9.58 11.22 1.16
C LEU A 251 11.07 11.61 1.17
N ILE A 252 11.96 10.73 0.73
CA ILE A 252 13.40 11.03 0.64
C ILE A 252 13.65 12.21 -0.30
N CYS A 253 13.03 12.22 -1.49
CA CYS A 253 13.17 13.32 -2.45
C CYS A 253 12.59 14.62 -1.89
N HIS A 254 11.41 14.56 -1.26
CA HIS A 254 10.80 15.71 -0.61
C HIS A 254 11.72 16.33 0.44
N THR A 255 12.25 15.51 1.36
CA THR A 255 13.13 15.99 2.44
C THR A 255 14.43 16.54 1.87
N ARG A 256 15.05 15.87 0.90
CA ARG A 256 16.25 16.35 0.20
C ARG A 256 16.04 17.73 -0.40
N ASP A 257 14.96 17.91 -1.16
CA ASP A 257 14.68 19.15 -1.87
C ASP A 257 14.25 20.27 -0.92
N TRP A 258 13.60 19.92 0.20
CA TRP A 258 13.34 20.86 1.30
C TRP A 258 14.62 21.34 1.99
N LEU A 259 15.55 20.44 2.31
CA LEU A 259 16.85 20.78 2.92
C LEU A 259 17.74 21.59 1.98
N ARG A 260 17.61 21.44 0.65
CA ARG A 260 18.33 22.28 -0.32
C ARG A 260 17.85 23.74 -0.35
N ARG A 261 16.62 24.01 0.10
CA ARG A 261 16.01 25.35 0.09
C ARG A 261 16.19 26.13 1.40
N GLN A 262 16.72 25.48 2.44
CA GLN A 262 17.12 26.16 3.67
C GLN A 262 18.52 26.72 3.52
#